data_AF-A0A4U1C288-F1
#
_entry.id   AF-A0A4U1C288-F1
#
_cell.length_a   1.000
_cell.length_b   1.000
_cell.length_c   1.000
_cell.angle_alpha   90.00
_cell.angle_beta   90.00
_cell.angle_gamma   90.00
#
_symmetry.space_group_name_H-M   'P 1'
#
loop_
_entity.id
_entity.type
_entity.pdbx_description
1 polymer ?
#
loop_
_entity_poly.entity_id
_entity_poly.type
_entity_poly.pdbx_seq_one_letter_code
_entity_poly.pdbx_strand_id
1 'polypeptide(L)'
;MGITNVITECRKNYQEFLFVQKALVESYFPWLKVVVKNKLLIADGTLEMFGKSYNVSITYSPFYEYRFDRIFLRNAGIKFNSAIHVYSDLSLCLYHPKIDMPLFKTVSLVDMVSWIPEWCVHYQEWKKYGVWLGKEIKH
;
A
#
# COMPACT_ATOMS: atom_id res chain seq x y z
N MET A 1 -17.60 -12.22 -14.38
CA MET A 1 -16.56 -13.17 -14.87
C MET A 1 -15.17 -12.54 -15.09
N GLY A 2 -14.92 -11.26 -14.78
CA GLY A 2 -13.66 -10.57 -15.16
C GLY A 2 -12.50 -10.55 -14.16
N ILE A 3 -12.76 -10.33 -12.87
CA ILE A 3 -11.71 -10.12 -11.84
C ILE A 3 -11.00 -11.42 -11.46
N THR A 4 -11.73 -12.53 -11.43
CA THR A 4 -11.22 -13.86 -11.08
C THR A 4 -10.09 -14.31 -12.03
N ASN A 5 -10.12 -13.87 -13.29
CA ASN A 5 -9.14 -14.27 -14.29
C ASN A 5 -7.76 -13.62 -14.05
N VAL A 6 -7.72 -12.32 -13.74
CA VAL A 6 -6.48 -11.57 -13.51
C VAL A 6 -5.76 -12.04 -12.25
N ILE A 7 -6.48 -12.21 -11.15
CA ILE A 7 -5.89 -12.70 -9.89
C ILE A 7 -5.33 -14.13 -10.09
N THR A 8 -6.06 -14.97 -10.84
CA THR A 8 -5.61 -16.33 -11.16
C THR A 8 -4.33 -16.30 -11.99
N GLU A 9 -4.23 -15.42 -12.98
CA GLU A 9 -3.02 -15.29 -13.80
C GLU A 9 -1.84 -14.74 -12.99
N CYS A 10 -2.06 -13.74 -12.12
CA CYS A 10 -1.02 -13.25 -11.20
C CYS A 10 -0.53 -14.35 -10.24
N ARG A 11 -1.40 -15.26 -9.80
CA ARG A 11 -1.02 -16.41 -8.96
C ARG A 11 -0.27 -17.48 -9.74
N LYS A 12 -0.67 -17.72 -10.99
CA LYS A 12 -0.03 -18.68 -11.88
C LYS A 12 1.39 -18.27 -12.25
N ASN A 13 1.59 -17.00 -12.62
CA ASN A 13 2.89 -16.43 -13.00
C ASN A 13 3.43 -15.51 -11.90
N TYR A 14 3.35 -15.96 -10.63
CA TYR A 14 3.64 -15.10 -9.49
C TYR A 14 5.09 -14.64 -9.45
N GLN A 15 6.03 -15.40 -10.02
CA GLN A 15 7.44 -15.02 -10.00
C GLN A 15 7.64 -13.79 -10.87
N GLU A 16 7.26 -13.86 -12.13
CA GLU A 16 7.34 -12.79 -13.11
C GLU A 16 6.60 -11.55 -12.61
N PHE A 17 5.37 -11.76 -12.11
CA PHE A 17 4.57 -10.68 -11.53
C PHE A 17 5.31 -9.94 -10.42
N LEU A 18 5.86 -10.65 -9.43
CA LEU A 18 6.57 -10.02 -8.31
C LEU A 18 7.89 -9.36 -8.73
N PHE A 19 8.63 -9.94 -9.68
CA PHE A 19 9.87 -9.34 -10.18
C PHE A 19 9.62 -8.07 -10.99
N VAL A 20 8.55 -8.00 -11.77
CA VAL A 20 8.13 -6.76 -12.44
C VAL A 20 7.78 -5.68 -11.42
N GLN A 21 6.98 -6.00 -10.39
CA GLN A 21 6.68 -5.05 -9.31
C GLN A 21 7.94 -4.57 -8.60
N LYS A 22 8.88 -5.48 -8.29
CA LYS A 22 10.18 -5.14 -7.70
C LYS A 22 10.96 -4.15 -8.57
N ALA A 23 11.14 -4.46 -9.85
CA ALA A 23 11.90 -3.61 -10.77
C ALA A 23 11.31 -2.19 -10.87
N LEU A 24 9.99 -2.08 -10.96
CA LEU A 24 9.31 -0.79 -11.01
C LEU A 24 9.46 -0.02 -9.70
N VAL A 25 9.22 -0.66 -8.55
CA VAL A 25 9.36 0.01 -7.24
C VAL A 25 10.79 0.50 -7.03
N GLU A 26 11.78 -0.32 -7.35
CA GLU A 26 13.19 0.07 -7.22
C GLU A 26 13.57 1.23 -8.16
N SER A 27 12.95 1.32 -9.35
CA SER A 27 13.20 2.43 -10.27
C SER A 27 12.59 3.75 -9.83
N TYR A 28 11.40 3.73 -9.21
CA TYR A 28 10.67 4.95 -8.83
C TYR A 28 10.91 5.38 -7.38
N PHE A 29 11.26 4.44 -6.50
CA PHE A 29 11.35 4.65 -5.06
C PHE A 29 12.68 4.10 -4.51
N PRO A 30 13.81 4.77 -4.81
CA PRO A 30 15.14 4.30 -4.38
C PRO A 30 15.33 4.28 -2.86
N TRP A 31 14.42 4.90 -2.10
CA TRP A 31 14.40 4.86 -0.63
C TRP A 31 13.82 3.55 -0.07
N LEU A 32 13.23 2.70 -0.91
CA LEU A 32 12.75 1.36 -0.55
C LEU A 32 13.78 0.29 -0.95
N LYS A 33 14.14 -0.57 0.01
CA LYS A 33 14.88 -1.79 -0.25
C LYS A 33 13.89 -2.92 -0.48
N VAL A 34 13.92 -3.55 -1.66
CA VAL A 34 12.94 -4.55 -2.08
C VAL A 34 13.55 -5.95 -2.19
N VAL A 35 12.89 -6.96 -1.63
CA VAL A 35 13.29 -8.37 -1.72
C VAL A 35 12.09 -9.22 -2.12
N VAL A 36 12.30 -10.19 -3.01
CA VAL A 36 11.29 -11.22 -3.33
C VAL A 36 11.74 -12.56 -2.73
N LYS A 37 10.92 -13.15 -1.87
CA LYS A 37 11.17 -14.45 -1.24
C LYS A 37 9.84 -15.13 -0.90
N ASN A 38 9.76 -16.45 -1.01
CA ASN A 38 8.58 -17.24 -0.58
C ASN A 38 7.24 -16.74 -1.15
N LYS A 39 7.18 -16.40 -2.45
CA LYS A 39 5.98 -15.85 -3.12
C LYS A 39 5.48 -14.51 -2.56
N LEU A 40 6.38 -13.78 -1.89
CA LEU A 40 6.13 -12.50 -1.25
C LEU A 40 7.18 -11.48 -1.72
N LEU A 41 6.73 -10.27 -2.06
CA LEU A 41 7.60 -9.11 -2.15
C LEU A 41 7.55 -8.38 -0.80
N ILE A 42 8.72 -8.11 -0.24
CA ILE A 42 8.91 -7.36 1.00
C ILE A 42 9.68 -6.09 0.62
N ALA A 43 9.19 -4.94 1.05
CA ALA A 43 9.92 -3.69 0.89
C ALA A 43 9.92 -2.90 2.20
N ASP A 44 11.09 -2.42 2.60
CA ASP A 44 11.24 -1.58 3.78
C ASP A 44 12.08 -0.36 3.43
N GLY A 45 11.73 0.77 4.03
CA GLY A 45 12.44 2.03 3.80
C GLY A 45 12.01 3.12 4.76
N THR A 46 12.72 4.23 4.71
CA THR A 46 12.45 5.39 5.54
C THR A 46 12.08 6.57 4.64
N LEU A 47 10.90 7.13 4.88
CA LEU A 47 10.40 8.31 4.21
C LEU A 47 10.55 9.51 5.15
N GLU A 48 11.30 10.53 4.74
CA GLU A 48 11.51 11.75 5.51
C GLU A 48 10.60 12.86 4.97
N MET A 49 9.67 13.35 5.79
CA MET A 49 8.73 14.42 5.42
C MET A 49 8.35 15.26 6.63
N PHE A 50 8.27 16.59 6.46
CA PHE A 50 7.87 17.54 7.51
C PHE A 50 8.73 17.45 8.78
N GLY A 51 10.03 17.19 8.63
CA GLY A 51 10.96 16.99 9.76
C GLY A 51 10.67 15.73 10.57
N LYS A 52 9.91 14.77 10.00
CA LYS A 52 9.59 13.48 10.60
C LYS A 52 10.03 12.35 9.70
N SER A 53 10.51 11.30 10.35
CA SER A 53 10.89 10.05 9.73
C SER A 53 9.73 9.05 9.83
N TYR A 54 9.37 8.40 8.72
CA TYR A 54 8.36 7.36 8.67
C TYR A 54 8.99 6.04 8.20
N ASN A 55 9.01 5.04 9.06
CA ASN A 55 9.48 3.70 8.74
C ASN A 55 8.36 2.95 8.03
N VAL A 56 8.48 2.85 6.71
CA VAL A 56 7.52 2.17 5.85
C VAL A 56 7.91 0.71 5.72
N SER A 57 6.96 -0.18 5.98
CA SER A 57 7.13 -1.62 5.81
C SER A 57 5.99 -2.16 4.95
N ILE A 58 6.34 -2.85 3.87
CA ILE A 58 5.42 -3.30 2.84
C ILE A 58 5.60 -4.79 2.64
N THR A 59 4.48 -5.50 2.58
CA THR A 59 4.44 -6.87 2.07
C THR A 59 3.39 -6.96 0.97
N TYR A 60 3.71 -7.63 -0.14
CA TYR A 60 2.87 -7.68 -1.33
C TYR A 60 2.86 -9.08 -1.94
N SER A 61 1.67 -9.69 -2.06
CA SER A 61 1.50 -11.03 -2.62
C SER A 61 0.12 -11.23 -3.26
N PRO A 62 0.03 -11.85 -4.45
CA PRO A 62 -1.26 -12.23 -5.05
C PRO A 62 -1.98 -13.35 -4.28
N PHE A 63 -1.33 -13.95 -3.29
CA PHE A 63 -1.89 -15.01 -2.43
C PHE A 63 -2.56 -14.47 -1.17
N TYR A 64 -2.45 -13.19 -0.86
CA TYR A 64 -3.20 -12.60 0.23
C TYR A 64 -4.70 -12.57 -0.08
N GLU A 65 -5.49 -12.74 0.98
CA GLU A 65 -6.93 -12.58 0.90
C GLU A 65 -7.30 -11.09 0.82
N TYR A 66 -8.38 -10.82 0.08
CA TYR A 66 -9.01 -9.51 -0.15
C TYR A 66 -8.18 -8.48 -0.94
N ARG A 67 -6.92 -8.27 -0.56
CA ARG A 67 -5.99 -7.34 -1.23
C ARG A 67 -4.57 -7.87 -1.19
N PHE A 68 -3.78 -7.47 -2.17
CA PHE A 68 -2.42 -7.97 -2.36
C PHE A 68 -1.41 -7.31 -1.41
N ASP A 69 -1.71 -6.15 -0.85
CA ASP A 69 -0.80 -5.34 -0.04
C ASP A 69 -1.06 -5.44 1.47
N ARG A 70 0.00 -5.27 2.26
CA ARG A 70 -0.05 -4.85 3.66
C ARG A 70 1.06 -3.82 3.85
N ILE A 71 0.69 -2.55 4.04
CA ILE A 71 1.60 -1.41 4.14
C ILE A 71 1.46 -0.78 5.52
N PHE A 72 2.56 -0.58 6.24
CA PHE A 72 2.56 -0.08 7.61
C PHE A 72 3.53 1.07 7.80
N LEU A 73 3.17 2.03 8.67
CA LEU A 73 4.08 3.06 9.19
C LEU A 73 4.47 2.70 10.63
N ARG A 74 5.61 2.03 10.80
CA ARG A 74 5.98 1.34 12.05
C ARG A 74 6.28 2.25 13.23
N ASN A 75 6.77 3.46 12.98
CA ASN A 75 7.16 4.43 14.01
C ASN A 75 6.15 5.60 14.16
N ALA A 76 5.02 5.56 13.44
CA ALA A 76 4.04 6.65 13.43
C ALA A 76 3.08 6.65 14.63
N GLY A 77 3.15 5.63 15.50
CA GLY A 77 2.29 5.52 16.68
C GLY A 77 0.79 5.47 16.37
N ILE A 78 0.43 4.98 15.18
CA ILE A 78 -0.95 4.97 14.69
C ILE A 78 -1.80 4.07 15.59
N LYS A 79 -2.88 4.64 16.12
CA LYS A 79 -3.95 3.89 16.78
C LYS A 79 -5.14 3.83 15.83
N PHE A 80 -5.82 2.69 15.79
CA PHE A 80 -6.98 2.52 14.93
C PHE A 80 -8.01 3.64 15.21
N ASN A 81 -8.43 4.31 14.15
CA ASN A 81 -9.53 5.25 14.15
C ASN A 81 -10.19 5.15 12.76
N SER A 82 -11.51 5.04 12.71
CA SER A 82 -12.23 4.91 11.43
C SER A 82 -12.05 6.13 10.52
N ALA A 83 -11.70 7.29 11.08
CA ALA A 83 -11.49 8.53 10.34
C ALA A 83 -10.10 8.68 9.69
N ILE A 84 -9.15 7.76 9.95
CA ILE A 84 -7.75 7.92 9.46
C ILE A 84 -7.34 6.90 8.40
N HIS A 85 -8.30 6.28 7.71
CA HIS A 85 -8.04 5.40 6.56
C HIS A 85 -6.97 4.33 6.85
N VAL A 86 -7.21 3.54 7.89
CA VAL A 86 -6.43 2.33 8.20
C VAL A 86 -7.36 1.13 8.36
N TYR A 87 -6.88 -0.05 7.98
CA TYR A 87 -7.57 -1.30 8.25
C TYR A 87 -7.45 -1.69 9.73
N SER A 88 -8.21 -2.70 10.16
CA SER A 88 -8.17 -3.22 11.54
C SER A 88 -6.79 -3.75 11.96
N ASP A 89 -5.97 -4.19 11.01
CA ASP A 89 -4.58 -4.60 11.22
C ASP A 89 -3.58 -3.43 11.28
N LEU A 90 -4.06 -2.18 11.21
CA LEU A 90 -3.31 -0.92 11.15
C LEU A 90 -2.49 -0.71 9.87
N SER A 91 -2.67 -1.54 8.86
CA SER A 91 -2.12 -1.22 7.55
C SER A 91 -2.92 -0.10 6.88
N LEU A 92 -2.24 0.66 6.01
CA LEU A 92 -2.83 1.81 5.34
C LEU A 92 -3.95 1.38 4.38
N CYS A 93 -5.05 2.12 4.39
CA CYS A 93 -6.11 2.01 3.41
C CYS A 93 -5.91 3.06 2.32
N LEU A 94 -5.08 2.71 1.32
CA LEU A 94 -4.70 3.64 0.24
C LEU A 94 -5.68 3.64 -0.95
N TYR A 95 -6.53 2.62 -1.07
CA TYR A 95 -7.57 2.52 -2.09
C TYR A 95 -8.73 1.65 -1.58
N HIS A 96 -9.94 1.86 -2.11
CA HIS A 96 -11.11 1.05 -1.81
C HIS A 96 -11.19 -0.16 -2.77
N PRO A 97 -11.00 -1.41 -2.29
CA PRO A 97 -10.88 -2.59 -3.16
C PRO A 97 -12.10 -2.90 -4.04
N LYS A 98 -13.29 -2.37 -3.70
CA LYS A 98 -14.52 -2.57 -4.51
C LYS A 98 -14.90 -1.39 -5.40
N ILE A 99 -14.33 -0.20 -5.15
CA ILE A 99 -14.76 1.04 -5.83
C ILE A 99 -13.63 1.53 -6.73
N ASP A 100 -12.39 1.49 -6.25
CA ASP A 100 -11.22 1.99 -6.97
C ASP A 100 -10.50 0.90 -7.77
N MET A 101 -10.89 -0.37 -7.61
CA MET A 101 -10.28 -1.46 -8.38
C MET A 101 -10.71 -1.34 -9.84
N PRO A 102 -9.79 -1.08 -10.78
CA PRO A 102 -10.15 -0.94 -12.18
C PRO A 102 -10.72 -2.26 -12.70
N LEU A 103 -11.74 -2.17 -13.55
CA LEU A 103 -12.27 -3.34 -14.25
C LEU A 103 -11.11 -4.05 -14.97
N PHE A 104 -10.89 -5.32 -14.62
CA PHE A 104 -9.86 -6.19 -15.19
C PHE A 104 -8.39 -5.81 -14.90
N LYS A 105 -8.10 -4.99 -13.88
CA LYS A 105 -6.73 -4.75 -13.43
C LYS A 105 -6.60 -4.83 -11.91
N THR A 106 -5.40 -5.19 -11.45
CA THR A 106 -4.99 -4.98 -10.06
C THR A 106 -4.40 -3.58 -9.91
N VAL A 107 -4.53 -2.96 -8.74
CA VAL A 107 -3.75 -1.76 -8.41
C VAL A 107 -2.28 -2.15 -8.33
N SER A 108 -1.40 -1.42 -9.00
CA SER A 108 0.03 -1.73 -9.00
C SER A 108 0.66 -1.31 -7.67
N LEU A 109 1.75 -1.98 -7.28
CA LEU A 109 2.49 -1.61 -6.08
C LEU A 109 3.09 -0.19 -6.20
N VAL A 110 3.45 0.23 -7.41
CA VAL A 110 3.96 1.58 -7.68
C VAL A 110 2.93 2.64 -7.34
N ASP A 111 1.69 2.46 -7.79
CA ASP A 111 0.59 3.38 -7.50
C ASP A 111 0.38 3.49 -5.99
N MET A 112 0.30 2.35 -5.31
CA MET A 112 0.15 2.30 -3.84
C MET A 112 1.29 3.02 -3.11
N VAL A 113 2.55 2.77 -3.49
CA VAL A 113 3.70 3.43 -2.85
C VAL A 113 3.66 4.94 -3.08
N SER A 114 3.20 5.40 -4.26
CA SER A 114 3.06 6.82 -4.57
C SER A 114 2.04 7.56 -3.69
N TRP A 115 1.07 6.84 -3.12
CA TRP A 115 0.03 7.38 -2.23
C TRP A 115 0.44 7.44 -0.75
N ILE A 116 1.54 6.79 -0.35
CA ILE A 116 2.03 6.81 1.04
C ILE A 116 2.35 8.23 1.51
N PRO A 117 3.08 9.09 0.75
CA PRO A 117 3.30 10.48 1.11
C PRO A 117 2.01 11.28 1.31
N GLU A 118 1.02 11.08 0.43
CA GLU A 118 -0.29 11.75 0.52
C GLU A 118 -1.02 11.36 1.81
N TRP A 119 -1.05 10.05 2.13
CA TRP A 119 -1.59 9.59 3.41
C TRP A 119 -0.87 10.23 4.61
N CYS A 120 0.46 10.32 4.57
CA CYS A 120 1.26 10.96 5.62
C CYS A 120 0.90 12.44 5.83
N VAL A 121 0.63 13.18 4.75
CA VAL A 121 0.17 14.57 4.80
C VAL A 121 -1.17 14.65 5.54
N HIS A 122 -2.16 13.89 5.09
CA HIS A 122 -3.50 13.90 5.69
C HIS A 122 -3.50 13.45 7.14
N TYR A 123 -2.63 12.50 7.51
CA TYR A 123 -2.47 12.11 8.89
C TYR A 123 -1.88 13.24 9.77
N GLN A 124 -0.98 14.08 9.25
CA GLN A 124 -0.54 15.26 10.00
C GLN A 124 -1.65 16.30 10.16
N GLU A 125 -2.42 16.54 9.11
CA GLU A 125 -3.57 17.45 9.14
C GLU A 125 -4.61 16.99 10.15
N TRP A 126 -4.95 15.69 10.13
CA TRP A 126 -5.87 15.09 11.10
C TRP A 126 -5.37 15.24 12.53
N LYS A 127 -4.08 15.01 12.80
CA LYS A 127 -3.51 15.24 14.15
C LYS A 127 -3.59 16.71 14.59
N LYS A 128 -3.54 17.66 13.64
CA LYS A 128 -3.57 19.10 13.93
C LYS A 128 -5.00 19.63 14.11
N TYR A 129 -5.92 19.19 13.26
CA TYR A 129 -7.27 19.75 13.15
C TYR A 129 -8.37 18.82 13.65
N GLY A 130 -8.09 17.54 13.87
CA GLY A 130 -9.06 16.52 14.27
C GLY A 130 -9.97 16.03 13.13
N VAL A 131 -9.77 16.50 11.90
CA VAL A 131 -10.59 16.18 10.73
C VAL A 131 -9.69 15.69 9.59
N TRP A 132 -10.13 14.64 8.88
CA TRP A 132 -9.45 14.13 7.70
C TRP A 132 -9.83 14.97 6.48
N LEU A 133 -8.84 15.55 5.81
CA LEU A 133 -9.05 16.46 4.66
C LEU A 133 -8.78 15.79 3.31
N GLY A 134 -8.36 14.52 3.30
CA GLY A 134 -8.17 13.75 2.09
C GLY A 134 -9.50 13.30 1.47
N LYS A 135 -9.47 12.97 0.17
CA LYS A 135 -10.62 12.35 -0.49
C LYS A 135 -10.94 11.02 0.18
N GLU A 136 -12.14 10.91 0.73
CA GLU A 136 -12.59 9.71 1.44
C GLU A 136 -13.71 9.01 0.67
N ILE A 137 -13.54 7.71 0.48
CA ILE A 137 -14.65 6.79 0.24
C ILE A 137 -14.92 6.10 1.57
N LYS A 138 -16.10 6.36 2.15
CA LYS A 138 -16.52 5.74 3.41
C LYS A 138 -16.59 4.22 3.24
N HIS A 139 -15.93 3.50 4.13
CA HIS A 139 -15.94 2.04 4.20
C HIS A 139 -17.06 1.53 5.12
#